data_AF-A0A3P8BW72-F1
#
_entry.id   AF-A0A3P8BW72-F1
#
_cell.length_a   1.000
_cell.length_b   1.000
_cell.length_c   1.000
_cell.angle_alpha   90.00
_cell.angle_beta   90.00
_cell.angle_gamma   90.00
#
_symmetry.space_group_name_H-M   'P 1'
#
loop_
_entity.id
_entity.type
_entity.pdbx_description
1 polymer ?
#
loop_
_entity_poly.entity_id
_entity_poly.type
_entity_poly.pdbx_seq_one_letter_code
_entity_poly.pdbx_strand_id
1 'polypeptide(L)'
;MVLLLTLLHVFCIAEVLSCSPTMSFDGEEHWTADELDQCEMHGTEYSPNLCYAHMINYQRLNVEVLFEDPILVVFRNFASQKDVAQFLLDAKKEELSLQEVVEMNETSTTYFVSNDRLANGTFISHEGTAAISKVFKKAKAMIPFVNFEYSEDWQILSYLPGGHYRPHHDYFEYESETPLDDYTKIHGNRFATFLLVLQNAEKGGGTVFPYLRQTVLASPGDVIFWTNMRSNKELDKNSYHGACVVRKGEKVAAVLWVREKFQDLLLYPHNAGGFDFDKLINPRLKLLQGFPICK
;
A
#
# COMPACT_ATOMS: atom_id res chain seq x y z
N MET A 1 -13.61 59.43 -27.77
CA MET A 1 -13.10 59.51 -26.38
C MET A 1 -13.82 58.44 -25.58
N VAL A 2 -13.07 57.41 -25.18
CA VAL A 2 -13.38 56.33 -24.21
C VAL A 2 -14.60 55.43 -24.49
N LEU A 3 -14.30 54.26 -25.09
CA LEU A 3 -15.11 53.05 -25.04
C LEU A 3 -14.95 52.45 -23.63
N LEU A 4 -16.00 52.43 -22.82
CA LEU A 4 -15.99 51.74 -21.51
C LEU A 4 -16.51 50.31 -21.72
N LEU A 5 -15.60 49.34 -21.88
CA LEU A 5 -15.93 47.92 -21.74
C LEU A 5 -16.12 47.63 -20.25
N THR A 6 -17.36 47.49 -19.81
CA THR A 6 -17.67 46.90 -18.50
C THR A 6 -17.44 45.39 -18.58
N LEU A 7 -16.31 44.92 -18.02
CA LEU A 7 -16.10 43.50 -17.72
C LEU A 7 -17.16 43.04 -16.70
N LEU A 8 -18.18 42.32 -17.16
CA LEU A 8 -18.98 41.48 -16.27
C LEU A 8 -18.08 40.32 -15.79
N HIS A 9 -17.62 40.40 -14.56
CA HIS A 9 -17.11 39.24 -13.85
C HIS A 9 -18.30 38.35 -13.51
N VAL A 10 -18.54 37.34 -14.34
CA VAL A 10 -19.40 36.22 -13.97
C VAL A 10 -18.63 35.41 -12.93
N PHE A 11 -18.85 35.72 -11.65
CA PHE A 11 -18.50 34.80 -10.58
C PHE A 11 -19.39 33.57 -10.73
N CYS A 12 -18.84 32.48 -11.26
CA CYS A 12 -19.40 31.15 -11.00
C CYS A 12 -19.21 30.89 -9.50
N ILE A 13 -20.22 31.23 -8.70
CA ILE A 13 -20.38 30.67 -7.37
C ILE A 13 -20.77 29.20 -7.61
N ALA A 14 -19.81 28.29 -7.43
CA ALA A 14 -20.09 26.87 -7.39
C ALA A 14 -20.77 26.55 -6.06
N GLU A 15 -22.09 26.71 -6.01
CA GLU A 15 -22.92 26.04 -5.01
C GLU A 15 -23.13 24.58 -5.45
N VAL A 16 -22.25 23.69 -5.01
CA VAL A 16 -22.61 22.28 -4.75
C VAL A 16 -21.82 21.75 -3.56
N LEU A 17 -22.13 22.23 -2.37
CA LEU A 17 -21.89 21.47 -1.13
C LEU A 17 -23.14 20.63 -0.86
N SER A 18 -23.36 19.61 -1.70
CA SER A 18 -24.23 18.51 -1.29
C SER A 18 -23.42 17.65 -0.32
N CYS A 19 -23.44 18.00 0.97
CA CYS A 19 -23.11 17.05 2.02
C CYS A 19 -24.11 15.89 1.90
N SER A 20 -23.75 14.86 1.14
CA SER A 20 -24.34 13.56 1.37
C SER A 20 -24.03 13.22 2.82
N PRO A 21 -25.02 12.82 3.65
CA PRO A 21 -24.73 12.41 5.01
C PRO A 21 -23.68 11.30 4.93
N THR A 22 -22.52 11.55 5.54
CA THR A 22 -21.53 10.52 5.79
C THR A 22 -22.26 9.42 6.53
N MET A 23 -22.45 8.27 5.90
CA MET A 23 -23.07 7.15 6.58
C MET A 23 -22.22 6.84 7.80
N SER A 24 -22.82 6.80 8.99
CA SER A 24 -22.06 6.30 10.13
C SER A 24 -21.73 4.82 9.94
N PHE A 25 -20.59 4.38 10.43
CA PHE A 25 -20.15 3.00 10.36
C PHE A 25 -19.57 2.55 11.71
N ASP A 26 -19.70 1.25 12.02
CA ASP A 26 -19.14 0.69 13.24
C ASP A 26 -17.62 0.88 13.26
N GLY A 27 -17.06 1.46 14.33
CA GLY A 27 -15.63 1.77 14.44
C GLY A 27 -15.24 3.19 13.99
N GLU A 28 -16.18 4.01 13.52
CA GLU A 28 -15.96 5.42 13.14
C GLU A 28 -15.37 6.24 14.30
N GLU A 29 -15.69 5.91 15.56
CA GLU A 29 -15.16 6.54 16.76
C GLU A 29 -13.64 6.41 16.93
N HIS A 30 -13.01 5.48 16.21
CA HIS A 30 -11.57 5.26 16.21
C HIS A 30 -10.83 6.09 15.14
N TRP A 31 -11.56 6.90 14.38
CA TRP A 31 -11.03 7.81 13.37
C TRP A 31 -11.12 9.25 13.83
N THR A 32 -10.11 10.05 13.49
CA THR A 32 -10.21 11.51 13.62
C THR A 32 -11.00 12.10 12.45
N ALA A 33 -11.57 13.29 12.67
CA ALA A 33 -12.32 13.99 11.63
C ALA A 33 -11.47 14.30 10.37
N ASP A 34 -10.18 14.63 10.55
CA ASP A 34 -9.27 14.90 9.41
C ASP A 34 -9.01 13.62 8.61
N GLU A 35 -8.82 12.46 9.26
CA GLU A 35 -8.64 11.19 8.55
C GLU A 35 -9.88 10.78 7.74
N LEU A 36 -11.07 10.98 8.32
CA LEU A 36 -12.33 10.73 7.61
C LEU A 36 -12.52 11.68 6.42
N ASP A 37 -12.20 12.96 6.60
CA ASP A 37 -12.26 13.95 5.52
C ASP A 37 -11.33 13.58 4.37
N GLN A 38 -10.09 13.15 4.66
CA GLN A 38 -9.15 12.66 3.64
C GLN A 38 -9.66 11.41 2.90
N CYS A 39 -10.52 10.59 3.52
CA CYS A 39 -11.15 9.45 2.86
C CYS A 39 -12.30 9.83 1.91
N GLU A 40 -13.00 10.93 2.18
CA GLU A 40 -14.10 11.43 1.35
C GLU A 40 -13.64 12.44 0.29
N MET A 41 -12.51 13.11 0.53
CA MET A 41 -11.82 13.89 -0.47
C MET A 41 -11.24 12.96 -1.53
N HIS A 42 -11.87 12.93 -2.70
CA HIS A 42 -11.24 12.43 -3.92
C HIS A 42 -9.93 13.23 -4.08
N GLY A 43 -8.81 12.55 -3.87
CA GLY A 43 -7.48 13.12 -3.61
C GLY A 43 -7.31 14.51 -4.21
N THR A 44 -7.04 15.49 -3.35
CA THR A 44 -6.78 16.87 -3.78
C THR A 44 -5.80 16.85 -4.95
N GLU A 45 -6.26 17.42 -6.04
CA GLU A 45 -5.59 17.62 -7.32
C GLU A 45 -4.24 18.33 -7.08
N TYR A 46 -3.16 17.59 -6.77
CA TYR A 46 -1.82 18.16 -6.66
C TYR A 46 -0.71 17.23 -7.16
N SER A 47 0.16 17.90 -7.93
CA SER A 47 1.36 17.48 -8.67
C SER A 47 1.12 16.62 -9.92
N PRO A 48 1.73 16.96 -11.07
CA PRO A 48 1.78 16.02 -12.19
C PRO A 48 2.58 14.80 -11.72
N ASN A 49 1.88 13.75 -11.31
CA ASN A 49 2.52 12.54 -10.82
C ASN A 49 3.63 12.14 -11.79
N LEU A 50 4.85 12.05 -11.28
CA LEU A 50 6.01 11.72 -12.09
C LEU A 50 5.86 10.24 -12.49
N CYS A 51 5.30 10.03 -13.67
CA CYS A 51 5.07 8.73 -14.25
C CYS A 51 6.30 8.30 -15.04
N TYR A 52 6.98 7.27 -14.57
CA TYR A 52 8.08 6.62 -15.26
C TYR A 52 7.59 5.34 -15.92
N ALA A 53 8.15 5.02 -17.07
CA ALA A 53 7.96 3.72 -17.68
C ALA A 53 9.29 3.21 -18.20
N HIS A 54 9.69 2.02 -17.77
CA HIS A 54 10.89 1.37 -18.27
C HIS A 54 10.63 -0.12 -18.51
N MET A 55 11.54 -0.74 -19.28
CA MET A 55 11.40 -2.13 -19.71
C MET A 55 12.33 -3.02 -18.88
N ILE A 56 11.77 -4.04 -18.25
CA ILE A 56 12.51 -5.10 -17.55
C ILE A 56 12.06 -6.42 -18.15
N ASN A 57 13.01 -7.24 -18.64
CA ASN A 57 12.71 -8.55 -19.25
C ASN A 57 11.62 -8.48 -20.33
N TYR A 58 11.68 -7.46 -21.21
CA TYR A 58 10.68 -7.19 -22.27
C TYR A 58 9.26 -6.91 -21.78
N GLN A 59 9.07 -6.66 -20.49
CA GLN A 59 7.81 -6.20 -19.91
C GLN A 59 7.94 -4.75 -19.46
N ARG A 60 6.86 -3.99 -19.62
CA ARG A 60 6.79 -2.60 -19.17
C ARG A 60 6.44 -2.55 -17.69
N LEU A 61 7.23 -1.83 -16.90
CA LEU A 61 6.89 -1.41 -15.55
C LEU A 61 6.52 0.08 -15.59
N ASN A 62 5.30 0.43 -15.19
CA ASN A 62 4.87 1.82 -15.08
C ASN A 62 4.87 2.17 -13.59
N VAL A 63 5.61 3.22 -13.22
CA VAL A 63 5.78 3.66 -11.84
C VAL A 63 5.25 5.07 -11.73
N GLU A 64 4.23 5.25 -10.90
CA GLU A 64 3.72 6.56 -10.52
C GLU A 64 4.26 6.92 -9.15
N VAL A 65 5.05 8.00 -9.09
CA VAL A 65 5.67 8.45 -7.84
C VAL A 65 4.74 9.43 -7.14
N LEU A 66 4.38 9.11 -5.90
CA LEU A 66 3.63 10.01 -5.02
C LEU A 66 4.57 10.66 -4.00
N PHE A 67 5.45 9.86 -3.38
CA PHE A 67 6.49 10.34 -2.43
C PHE A 67 7.78 9.53 -2.57
N GLU A 68 8.92 10.18 -2.31
CA GLU A 68 10.25 9.56 -2.30
C GLU A 68 10.76 9.24 -0.88
N ASP A 69 10.31 9.98 0.15
CA ASP A 69 10.61 9.73 1.57
C ASP A 69 9.36 10.01 2.46
N PRO A 70 8.66 8.97 2.95
CA PRO A 70 8.86 7.56 2.63
C PRO A 70 8.63 7.30 1.14
N ILE A 71 9.17 6.20 0.63
CA ILE A 71 8.78 5.72 -0.69
C ILE A 71 7.27 5.45 -0.63
N LEU A 72 6.51 6.09 -1.51
CA LEU A 72 5.12 5.75 -1.82
C LEU A 72 4.94 5.85 -3.33
N VAL A 73 4.80 4.70 -3.98
CA VAL A 73 4.63 4.60 -5.43
C VAL A 73 3.48 3.68 -5.78
N VAL A 74 2.89 3.91 -6.95
CA VAL A 74 1.92 2.99 -7.56
C VAL A 74 2.54 2.35 -8.79
N PHE A 75 2.71 1.03 -8.78
CA PHE A 75 3.03 0.28 -9.99
C PHE A 75 1.75 0.05 -10.79
N ARG A 76 1.55 0.87 -11.83
CA ARG A 76 0.31 0.88 -12.62
C ARG A 76 0.27 -0.29 -13.60
N ASN A 77 -0.89 -0.97 -13.65
CA ASN A 77 -1.13 -2.17 -14.45
C ASN A 77 -0.09 -3.27 -14.21
N PHE A 78 0.31 -3.46 -12.94
CA PHE A 78 1.34 -4.42 -12.57
C PHE A 78 0.88 -5.86 -12.83
N ALA A 79 -0.29 -6.27 -12.33
CA ALA A 79 -0.90 -7.55 -12.69
C ALA A 79 -1.85 -7.38 -13.87
N SER A 80 -1.85 -8.34 -14.80
CA SER A 80 -2.80 -8.30 -15.91
C SER A 80 -4.22 -8.57 -15.41
N GLN A 81 -5.25 -8.05 -16.08
CA GLN A 81 -6.65 -8.31 -15.70
C GLN A 81 -6.99 -9.81 -15.66
N LYS A 82 -6.33 -10.62 -16.51
CA LYS A 82 -6.44 -12.09 -16.49
C LYS A 82 -5.86 -12.68 -15.20
N ASP A 83 -4.69 -12.20 -14.78
CA ASP A 83 -4.04 -12.68 -13.55
C ASP A 83 -4.82 -12.23 -12.31
N VAL A 84 -5.32 -10.99 -12.30
CA VAL A 84 -6.20 -10.48 -11.24
C VAL A 84 -7.47 -11.31 -11.12
N ALA A 85 -8.16 -11.58 -12.23
CA ALA A 85 -9.36 -12.40 -12.22
C ALA A 85 -9.10 -13.82 -11.70
N GLN A 86 -7.99 -14.43 -12.11
CA GLN A 86 -7.63 -15.77 -11.62
C GLN A 86 -7.24 -15.75 -10.14
N PHE A 87 -6.51 -14.72 -9.69
CA PHE A 87 -6.17 -14.54 -8.27
C PHE A 87 -7.44 -14.40 -7.43
N LEU A 88 -8.41 -13.58 -7.86
CA LEU A 88 -9.72 -13.45 -7.20
C LEU A 88 -10.49 -14.78 -7.14
N LEU A 89 -10.46 -15.57 -8.22
CA LEU A 89 -11.10 -16.88 -8.22
C LEU A 89 -10.45 -17.85 -7.25
N ASP A 90 -9.14 -17.78 -7.08
CA ASP A 90 -8.41 -18.59 -6.11
C ASP A 90 -8.70 -18.12 -4.68
N ALA A 91 -8.68 -16.80 -4.43
CA ALA A 91 -9.05 -16.22 -3.14
C ALA A 91 -10.48 -16.61 -2.70
N LYS A 92 -11.44 -16.64 -3.63
CA LYS A 92 -12.85 -16.99 -3.35
C LYS A 92 -13.07 -18.46 -3.02
N LYS A 93 -12.09 -19.35 -3.27
CA LYS A 93 -12.17 -20.76 -2.86
C LYS A 93 -11.77 -20.95 -1.41
N GLU A 94 -11.04 -20.00 -0.84
CA GLU A 94 -10.63 -20.04 0.55
C GLU A 94 -11.77 -19.59 1.46
N GLU A 95 -11.83 -20.16 2.65
CA GLU A 95 -12.70 -19.68 3.71
C GLU A 95 -12.10 -18.41 4.32
N LEU A 96 -12.80 -17.28 4.17
CA LEU A 96 -12.36 -16.02 4.77
C LEU A 96 -12.90 -15.89 6.20
N SER A 97 -12.03 -15.57 7.15
CA SER A 97 -12.39 -15.27 8.53
C SER A 97 -12.23 -13.80 8.84
N LEU A 98 -12.98 -13.31 9.84
CA LEU A 98 -12.83 -11.95 10.33
C LEU A 98 -11.39 -11.71 10.81
N GLN A 99 -10.79 -10.61 10.36
CA GLN A 99 -9.38 -10.33 10.62
C GLN A 99 -9.17 -9.67 11.98
N GLU A 100 -8.12 -10.10 12.66
CA GLU A 100 -7.71 -9.59 13.96
C GLU A 100 -6.78 -8.37 13.82
N VAL A 101 -6.69 -7.59 14.90
CA VAL A 101 -5.68 -6.56 15.12
C VAL A 101 -4.61 -7.13 16.05
N VAL A 102 -3.37 -6.70 15.85
CA VAL A 102 -2.23 -7.10 16.68
C VAL A 102 -1.91 -5.98 17.67
N GLU A 103 -1.87 -6.31 18.95
CA GLU A 103 -1.33 -5.45 19.99
C GLU A 103 -0.14 -6.14 20.64
N MET A 104 0.96 -5.39 20.80
CA MET A 104 2.20 -5.88 21.37
C MET A 104 2.50 -5.08 22.64
N ASN A 105 2.75 -5.79 23.75
CA ASN A 105 3.30 -5.21 24.98
C ASN A 105 4.65 -5.88 25.31
N GLU A 106 5.34 -5.45 26.37
CA GLU A 106 6.67 -5.96 26.76
C GLU A 106 6.78 -7.51 26.86
N THR A 107 5.67 -8.21 27.11
CA THR A 107 5.69 -9.64 27.46
C THR A 107 4.85 -10.52 26.53
N SER A 108 3.94 -9.95 25.75
CA SER A 108 3.04 -10.72 24.91
C SER A 108 2.64 -9.99 23.63
N THR A 109 2.32 -10.80 22.62
CA THR A 109 1.62 -10.38 21.42
C THR A 109 0.20 -10.94 21.50
N THR A 110 -0.79 -10.07 21.48
CA THR A 110 -2.21 -10.44 21.54
C THR A 110 -2.90 -10.12 20.24
N TYR A 111 -3.67 -11.08 19.74
CA TYR A 111 -4.53 -10.95 18.57
C TYR A 111 -5.97 -10.90 19.04
N PHE A 112 -6.75 -9.92 18.59
CA PHE A 112 -8.16 -9.82 18.93
C PHE A 112 -8.97 -9.16 17.82
N VAL A 113 -10.25 -9.52 17.75
CA VAL A 113 -11.22 -8.84 16.89
C VAL A 113 -11.55 -7.49 17.50
N SER A 114 -11.39 -6.43 16.71
CA SER A 114 -11.66 -5.05 17.10
C SER A 114 -12.46 -4.35 16.00
N ASN A 115 -13.29 -3.38 16.38
CA ASN A 115 -13.95 -2.50 15.42
C ASN A 115 -12.97 -1.57 14.70
N ASP A 116 -11.70 -1.50 15.15
CA ASP A 116 -10.60 -0.85 14.42
C ASP A 116 -10.40 -1.42 13.00
N ARG A 117 -10.72 -2.71 12.80
CA ARG A 117 -10.54 -3.43 11.55
C ARG A 117 -11.74 -4.33 11.28
N LEU A 118 -12.55 -3.93 10.29
CA LEU A 118 -13.65 -4.74 9.78
C LEU A 118 -13.30 -5.22 8.37
N ALA A 119 -12.67 -6.39 8.30
CA ALA A 119 -12.30 -7.06 7.05
C ALA A 119 -12.34 -8.57 7.23
N ASN A 120 -12.73 -9.30 6.18
CA ASN A 120 -12.56 -10.75 6.11
C ASN A 120 -11.28 -11.06 5.35
N GLY A 121 -10.57 -12.12 5.72
CA GLY A 121 -9.32 -12.45 5.06
C GLY A 121 -8.83 -13.86 5.30
N THR A 122 -7.73 -14.16 4.63
CA THR A 122 -7.01 -15.44 4.73
C THR A 122 -5.55 -15.23 4.37
N PHE A 123 -4.71 -16.21 4.68
CA PHE A 123 -3.30 -16.25 4.28
C PHE A 123 -3.08 -17.36 3.27
N ILE A 124 -2.36 -17.05 2.19
CA ILE A 124 -1.97 -18.03 1.18
C ILE A 124 -0.47 -17.91 0.90
N SER A 125 0.21 -19.05 0.87
CA SER A 125 1.64 -19.09 0.57
C SER A 125 1.95 -18.64 -0.86
N HIS A 126 3.20 -18.22 -1.08
CA HIS A 126 3.68 -17.72 -2.37
C HIS A 126 3.48 -18.68 -3.54
N GLU A 127 3.41 -19.99 -3.28
CA GLU A 127 3.21 -21.04 -4.28
C GLU A 127 1.85 -21.75 -4.11
N GLY A 128 0.93 -21.20 -3.30
CA GLY A 128 -0.35 -21.82 -2.98
C GLY A 128 -1.23 -22.08 -4.21
N THR A 129 -1.22 -21.16 -5.19
CA THR A 129 -1.85 -21.38 -6.50
C THR A 129 -1.00 -20.88 -7.65
N ALA A 130 -1.30 -21.34 -8.86
CA ALA A 130 -0.60 -20.91 -10.07
C ALA A 130 -0.70 -19.39 -10.33
N ALA A 131 -1.84 -18.77 -9.98
CA ALA A 131 -2.05 -17.34 -10.19
C ALA A 131 -1.23 -16.50 -9.19
N ILE A 132 -1.28 -16.88 -7.92
CA ILE A 132 -0.53 -16.23 -6.82
C ILE A 132 0.96 -16.35 -7.09
N SER A 133 1.43 -17.57 -7.38
CA SER A 133 2.82 -17.86 -7.76
C SER A 133 3.30 -17.03 -8.94
N LYS A 134 2.46 -16.87 -9.97
CA LYS A 134 2.79 -16.07 -11.14
C LYS A 134 2.97 -14.59 -10.79
N VAL A 135 2.08 -14.01 -9.98
CA VAL A 135 2.18 -12.62 -9.54
C VAL A 135 3.40 -12.42 -8.63
N PHE A 136 3.66 -13.35 -7.71
CA PHE A 136 4.84 -13.31 -6.84
C PHE A 136 6.14 -13.38 -7.63
N LYS A 137 6.25 -14.30 -8.60
CA LYS A 137 7.40 -14.38 -9.52
C LYS A 137 7.58 -13.10 -10.33
N LYS A 138 6.49 -12.45 -10.73
CA LYS A 138 6.54 -11.15 -11.40
C LYS A 138 7.07 -10.05 -10.47
N ALA A 139 6.64 -9.99 -9.20
CA ALA A 139 7.17 -9.05 -8.21
C ALA A 139 8.70 -9.15 -8.10
N LYS A 140 9.22 -10.37 -7.90
CA LYS A 140 10.67 -10.65 -7.86
C LYS A 140 11.40 -10.23 -9.14
N ALA A 141 10.84 -10.55 -10.31
CA ALA A 141 11.50 -10.28 -11.58
C ALA A 141 11.48 -8.80 -11.99
N MET A 142 10.43 -8.06 -11.62
CA MET A 142 10.20 -6.69 -12.05
C MET A 142 10.66 -5.64 -11.02
N ILE A 143 10.84 -6.01 -9.75
CA ILE A 143 11.29 -5.09 -8.69
C ILE A 143 12.49 -5.73 -7.97
N PRO A 144 13.63 -5.93 -8.67
CA PRO A 144 14.73 -6.78 -8.18
C PRO A 144 15.49 -6.21 -6.99
N PHE A 145 15.24 -4.94 -6.61
CA PHE A 145 15.85 -4.28 -5.44
C PHE A 145 15.06 -4.50 -4.15
N VAL A 146 13.89 -5.13 -4.26
CA VAL A 146 13.09 -5.62 -3.13
C VAL A 146 13.14 -7.14 -3.16
N ASN A 147 13.72 -7.73 -2.12
CA ASN A 147 13.84 -9.17 -1.98
C ASN A 147 12.55 -9.74 -1.37
N PHE A 148 11.60 -10.10 -2.22
CA PHE A 148 10.32 -10.68 -1.80
C PHE A 148 10.43 -12.10 -1.23
N GLU A 149 11.57 -12.80 -1.36
CA GLU A 149 11.75 -14.09 -0.66
C GLU A 149 11.75 -13.90 0.87
N TYR A 150 12.01 -12.68 1.34
CA TYR A 150 11.90 -12.28 2.74
C TYR A 150 10.56 -11.58 3.01
N SER A 151 9.48 -12.04 2.37
CA SER A 151 8.12 -11.58 2.68
C SER A 151 7.31 -12.65 3.39
N GLU A 152 6.37 -12.20 4.22
CA GLU A 152 5.32 -13.04 4.79
C GLU A 152 4.39 -13.57 3.69
N ASP A 153 3.61 -14.60 4.00
CA ASP A 153 2.56 -15.10 3.11
C ASP A 153 1.58 -13.99 2.70
N TRP A 154 0.92 -14.16 1.55
CA TRP A 154 -0.07 -13.20 1.07
C TRP A 154 -1.24 -13.13 2.03
N GLN A 155 -1.50 -11.95 2.59
CA GLN A 155 -2.76 -11.67 3.28
C GLN A 155 -3.78 -11.16 2.28
N ILE A 156 -4.84 -11.93 2.03
CA ILE A 156 -5.95 -11.52 1.17
C ILE A 156 -7.04 -10.94 2.05
N LEU A 157 -7.56 -9.77 1.66
CA LEU A 157 -8.52 -9.00 2.43
C LEU A 157 -9.71 -8.60 1.57
N SER A 158 -10.91 -8.92 2.02
CA SER A 158 -12.20 -8.47 1.49
C SER A 158 -12.87 -7.53 2.49
N TYR A 159 -13.24 -6.35 1.98
CA TYR A 159 -13.97 -5.31 2.70
C TYR A 159 -15.35 -5.14 2.04
N LEU A 160 -16.39 -5.57 2.75
CA LEU A 160 -17.80 -5.35 2.40
C LEU A 160 -18.24 -3.93 2.83
N PRO A 161 -19.46 -3.47 2.49
CA PRO A 161 -19.95 -2.17 2.97
C PRO A 161 -19.84 -2.03 4.51
N GLY A 162 -19.25 -0.93 4.98
CA GLY A 162 -18.88 -0.69 6.38
C GLY A 162 -17.48 -1.20 6.75
N GLY A 163 -16.90 -2.09 5.95
CA GLY A 163 -15.56 -2.61 6.13
C GLY A 163 -14.50 -1.53 5.96
N HIS A 164 -13.54 -1.51 6.87
CA HIS A 164 -12.49 -0.49 6.96
C HIS A 164 -11.30 -1.02 7.78
N TYR A 165 -10.21 -0.26 7.82
CA TYR A 165 -9.13 -0.46 8.78
C TYR A 165 -8.59 0.91 9.17
N ARG A 166 -8.68 1.27 10.46
CA ARG A 166 -8.20 2.56 10.95
C ARG A 166 -6.72 2.80 10.62
N PRO A 167 -6.28 4.05 10.54
CA PRO A 167 -4.89 4.34 10.30
C PRO A 167 -3.96 3.70 11.36
N HIS A 168 -2.91 3.03 10.88
CA HIS A 168 -1.94 2.25 11.65
C HIS A 168 -0.58 2.22 10.93
N HIS A 169 0.40 1.58 11.56
CA HIS A 169 1.68 1.23 10.94
C HIS A 169 1.76 -0.27 10.71
N ASP A 170 2.39 -0.68 9.62
CA ASP A 170 2.60 -2.11 9.34
C ASP A 170 3.79 -2.69 10.11
N TYR A 171 4.75 -1.85 10.50
CA TYR A 171 5.88 -2.26 11.33
C TYR A 171 5.44 -2.57 12.76
N PHE A 172 6.24 -3.37 13.45
CA PHE A 172 6.06 -3.64 14.88
C PHE A 172 6.78 -2.59 15.72
N GLU A 173 6.11 -2.05 16.74
CA GLU A 173 6.75 -1.25 17.79
C GLU A 173 7.09 -2.18 18.96
N TYR A 174 8.36 -2.17 19.38
CA TYR A 174 8.83 -2.91 20.53
C TYR A 174 9.24 -1.91 21.62
N GLU A 175 8.73 -2.08 22.84
CA GLU A 175 9.14 -1.25 23.99
C GLU A 175 10.62 -1.50 24.38
N SER A 176 11.13 -2.70 24.10
CA SER A 176 12.54 -3.06 24.29
C SER A 176 13.30 -3.10 22.96
N GLU A 177 14.62 -2.91 23.00
CA GLU A 177 15.49 -3.02 21.80
C GLU A 177 15.48 -4.41 21.15
N THR A 178 14.95 -5.45 21.82
CA THR A 178 14.91 -6.82 21.31
C THR A 178 13.50 -7.20 20.84
N PRO A 179 13.32 -7.65 19.58
CA PRO A 179 12.04 -8.19 19.12
C PRO A 179 11.59 -9.37 19.98
N LEU A 180 10.31 -9.43 20.30
CA LEU A 180 9.77 -10.46 21.19
C LEU A 180 9.65 -11.82 20.50
N ASP A 181 9.23 -11.84 19.24
CA ASP A 181 9.01 -13.07 18.48
C ASP A 181 10.25 -13.52 17.70
N ASP A 182 10.47 -14.84 17.64
CA ASP A 182 11.65 -15.42 16.98
C ASP A 182 11.68 -15.15 15.48
N TYR A 183 10.51 -14.99 14.84
CA TYR A 183 10.42 -14.70 13.42
C TYR A 183 11.01 -13.31 13.11
N THR A 184 10.64 -12.27 13.87
CA THR A 184 11.21 -10.93 13.71
C THR A 184 12.69 -10.90 14.12
N LYS A 185 13.15 -11.68 15.11
CA LYS A 185 14.60 -11.81 15.38
C LYS A 185 15.36 -12.34 14.15
N ILE A 186 14.78 -13.31 13.44
CA ILE A 186 15.40 -13.97 12.29
C ILE A 186 15.28 -13.12 11.02
N HIS A 187 14.15 -12.46 10.77
CA HIS A 187 13.85 -11.78 9.50
C HIS A 187 13.87 -10.24 9.60
N GLY A 188 13.88 -9.70 10.82
CA GLY A 188 13.76 -8.27 11.10
C GLY A 188 12.31 -7.77 11.01
N ASN A 189 12.14 -6.46 11.19
CA ASN A 189 10.85 -5.81 11.13
C ASN A 189 10.33 -5.70 9.67
N ARG A 190 9.07 -5.31 9.48
CA ARG A 190 8.48 -5.07 8.16
C ARG A 190 9.05 -3.78 7.58
N PHE A 191 9.85 -3.89 6.53
CA PHE A 191 10.50 -2.80 5.81
C PHE A 191 9.58 -2.11 4.82
N ALA A 192 8.76 -2.88 4.11
CA ALA A 192 7.90 -2.36 3.06
C ALA A 192 6.63 -3.18 2.92
N THR A 193 5.62 -2.56 2.33
CA THR A 193 4.35 -3.21 2.03
C THR A 193 4.08 -3.13 0.55
N PHE A 194 3.68 -4.26 -0.02
CA PHE A 194 3.24 -4.40 -1.40
C PHE A 194 1.76 -4.79 -1.37
N LEU A 195 0.89 -3.86 -1.73
CA LEU A 195 -0.56 -4.05 -1.74
C LEU A 195 -1.05 -4.11 -3.19
N LEU A 196 -1.40 -5.31 -3.64
CA LEU A 196 -2.06 -5.54 -4.93
C LEU A 196 -3.56 -5.31 -4.81
N VAL A 197 -4.10 -4.39 -5.60
CA VAL A 197 -5.54 -4.19 -5.70
C VAL A 197 -6.12 -5.26 -6.62
N LEU A 198 -7.04 -6.07 -6.10
CA LEU A 198 -7.70 -7.13 -6.86
C LEU A 198 -9.09 -6.70 -7.34
N GLN A 199 -9.82 -5.94 -6.52
CA GLN A 199 -11.15 -5.42 -6.83
C GLN A 199 -11.36 -4.10 -6.10
N ASN A 200 -11.95 -3.13 -6.79
CA ASN A 200 -12.36 -1.86 -6.20
C ASN A 200 -13.79 -1.94 -5.70
N ALA A 201 -14.04 -1.30 -4.56
CA ALA A 201 -15.38 -0.93 -4.16
C ALA A 201 -16.00 0.05 -5.18
N GLU A 202 -17.33 0.06 -5.28
CA GLU A 202 -18.06 1.03 -6.12
C GLU A 202 -17.97 2.44 -5.53
N LYS A 203 -17.91 2.57 -4.20
CA LYS A 203 -17.72 3.84 -3.49
C LYS A 203 -16.93 3.61 -2.19
N GLY A 204 -16.01 4.51 -1.87
CA GLY A 204 -15.11 4.39 -0.71
C GLY A 204 -13.96 3.42 -0.96
N GLY A 205 -13.33 2.92 0.11
CA GLY A 205 -12.29 1.89 -0.01
C GLY A 205 -10.91 2.39 -0.47
N GLY A 206 -10.64 3.69 -0.48
CA GLY A 206 -9.28 4.21 -0.72
C GLY A 206 -8.26 3.72 0.30
N THR A 207 -6.97 3.83 -0.02
CA THR A 207 -5.89 3.67 0.96
C THR A 207 -5.37 5.06 1.34
N VAL A 208 -5.63 5.50 2.57
CA VAL A 208 -5.27 6.85 3.04
C VAL A 208 -3.96 6.82 3.80
N PHE A 209 -3.13 7.85 3.61
CA PHE A 209 -1.89 8.13 4.33
C PHE A 209 -2.01 9.49 5.01
N PRO A 210 -2.56 9.55 6.24
CA PRO A 210 -2.97 10.82 6.85
C PRO A 210 -1.85 11.85 6.99
N TYR A 211 -0.65 11.41 7.38
CA TYR A 211 0.50 12.31 7.55
C TYR A 211 1.07 12.81 6.22
N LEU A 212 0.84 12.09 5.12
CA LEU A 212 1.18 12.53 3.77
C LEU A 212 0.07 13.34 3.10
N ARG A 213 -1.10 13.46 3.76
CA ARG A 213 -2.32 14.04 3.20
C ARG A 213 -2.70 13.44 1.85
N GLN A 214 -2.50 12.13 1.70
CA GLN A 214 -2.66 11.43 0.43
C GLN A 214 -3.61 10.24 0.55
N THR A 215 -4.66 10.24 -0.27
CA THR A 215 -5.51 9.05 -0.48
C THR A 215 -5.23 8.46 -1.85
N VAL A 216 -4.78 7.21 -1.88
CA VAL A 216 -4.42 6.49 -3.10
C VAL A 216 -5.64 5.71 -3.61
N LEU A 217 -6.08 6.09 -4.81
CA LEU A 217 -7.09 5.36 -5.58
C LEU A 217 -6.38 4.57 -6.68
N ALA A 218 -6.20 3.28 -6.44
CA ALA A 218 -5.57 2.33 -7.35
C ALA A 218 -6.63 1.46 -8.03
N SER A 219 -6.40 1.08 -9.29
CA SER A 219 -7.33 0.22 -10.07
C SER A 219 -6.98 -1.26 -9.92
N PRO A 220 -7.87 -2.19 -10.26
CA PRO A 220 -7.54 -3.62 -10.21
C PRO A 220 -6.32 -3.93 -11.06
N GLY A 221 -5.33 -4.60 -10.47
CA GLY A 221 -4.04 -4.90 -11.08
C GLY A 221 -2.93 -3.87 -10.78
N ASP A 222 -3.25 -2.72 -10.21
CA ASP A 222 -2.26 -1.80 -9.67
C ASP A 222 -1.71 -2.33 -8.33
N VAL A 223 -0.46 -1.97 -8.04
CA VAL A 223 0.17 -2.21 -6.74
C VAL A 223 0.50 -0.89 -6.09
N ILE A 224 0.05 -0.69 -4.86
CA ILE A 224 0.52 0.39 -3.99
C ILE A 224 1.70 -0.17 -3.21
N PHE A 225 2.86 0.49 -3.30
CA PHE A 225 4.08 0.09 -2.62
C PHE A 225 4.59 1.23 -1.76
N TRP A 226 4.88 0.95 -0.50
CA TRP A 226 5.49 1.92 0.40
C TRP A 226 6.49 1.32 1.36
N THR A 227 7.41 2.15 1.85
CA THR A 227 8.36 1.77 2.92
C THR A 227 7.83 2.15 4.29
N ASN A 228 8.04 1.26 5.26
CA ASN A 228 7.68 1.39 6.67
C ASN A 228 8.86 1.84 7.55
N MET A 229 10.04 1.95 6.98
CA MET A 229 11.24 2.46 7.63
C MET A 229 12.05 3.30 6.65
N ARG A 230 12.89 4.17 7.19
CA ARG A 230 13.85 5.00 6.46
C ARG A 230 15.03 4.16 5.98
N SER A 231 15.84 4.74 5.11
CA SER A 231 17.04 4.07 4.57
C SER A 231 18.09 3.75 5.64
N ASN A 232 18.04 4.41 6.80
CA ASN A 232 18.86 4.11 7.99
C ASN A 232 18.22 3.06 8.92
N LYS A 233 17.11 2.42 8.51
CA LYS A 233 16.32 1.42 9.26
C LYS A 233 15.53 1.95 10.46
N GLU A 234 15.50 3.25 10.67
CA GLU A 234 14.57 3.83 11.65
C GLU A 234 13.13 3.71 11.14
N LEU A 235 12.20 3.34 12.03
CA LEU A 235 10.78 3.26 11.70
C LEU A 235 10.27 4.61 11.18
N ASP A 236 9.56 4.60 10.06
CA ASP A 236 9.10 5.83 9.44
C ASP A 236 7.64 6.11 9.80
N LYS A 237 7.43 7.05 10.72
CA LYS A 237 6.09 7.43 11.17
C LYS A 237 5.21 7.90 10.02
N ASN A 238 5.79 8.44 8.95
CA ASN A 238 5.06 8.91 7.77
C ASN A 238 4.41 7.78 6.94
N SER A 239 4.73 6.50 7.22
CA SER A 239 4.03 5.35 6.62
C SER A 239 2.67 5.05 7.28
N TYR A 240 2.22 5.90 8.21
CA TYR A 240 0.91 5.80 8.84
C TYR A 240 -0.19 5.80 7.78
N HIS A 241 -0.99 4.73 7.74
CA HIS A 241 -1.95 4.51 6.67
C HIS A 241 -3.15 3.67 7.11
N GLY A 242 -4.27 3.80 6.40
CA GLY A 242 -5.50 3.07 6.68
C GLY A 242 -6.27 2.68 5.41
N ALA A 243 -7.24 1.79 5.57
CA ALA A 243 -8.21 1.46 4.53
C ALA A 243 -9.50 2.24 4.81
N CYS A 244 -9.79 3.23 3.98
CA CYS A 244 -11.03 4.01 4.07
C CYS A 244 -12.25 3.10 3.98
N VAL A 245 -13.31 3.48 4.68
CA VAL A 245 -14.56 2.71 4.71
C VAL A 245 -15.12 2.47 3.31
N VAL A 246 -15.51 1.21 3.05
CA VAL A 246 -16.26 0.84 1.85
C VAL A 246 -17.70 1.30 2.04
N ARG A 247 -18.16 2.21 1.20
CA ARG A 247 -19.54 2.74 1.23
C ARG A 247 -20.49 1.89 0.40
N LYS A 248 -20.00 1.34 -0.72
CA LYS A 248 -20.80 0.54 -1.65
C LYS A 248 -19.92 -0.46 -2.41
N GLY A 249 -20.44 -1.66 -2.65
CA GLY A 249 -19.71 -2.73 -3.33
C GLY A 249 -18.74 -3.45 -2.39
N GLU A 250 -17.69 -4.03 -2.95
CA GLU A 250 -16.68 -4.80 -2.22
C GLU A 250 -15.28 -4.42 -2.72
N LYS A 251 -14.37 -4.09 -1.80
CA LYS A 251 -12.93 -3.98 -2.09
C LYS A 251 -12.25 -5.29 -1.76
N VAL A 252 -11.39 -5.78 -2.66
CA VAL A 252 -10.51 -6.92 -2.39
C VAL A 252 -9.07 -6.52 -2.70
N ALA A 253 -8.16 -6.79 -1.76
CA ALA A 253 -6.73 -6.55 -1.91
C ALA A 253 -5.92 -7.74 -1.41
N ALA A 254 -4.70 -7.89 -1.91
CA ALA A 254 -3.74 -8.86 -1.42
C ALA A 254 -2.45 -8.13 -0.99
N VAL A 255 -2.02 -8.36 0.24
CA VAL A 255 -0.90 -7.67 0.89
C VAL A 255 0.26 -8.64 1.05
N LEU A 256 1.45 -8.16 0.72
CA LEU A 256 2.73 -8.76 1.11
C LEU A 256 3.48 -7.79 2.00
N TRP A 257 3.77 -8.22 3.22
CA TRP A 257 4.69 -7.52 4.10
C TRP A 257 6.11 -8.06 3.90
N VAL A 258 7.01 -7.17 3.49
CA VAL A 258 8.41 -7.49 3.20
C VAL A 258 9.27 -7.16 4.41
N ARG A 259 10.08 -8.12 4.87
CA ARG A 259 10.98 -7.99 6.02
C ARG A 259 12.31 -7.33 5.64
N GLU A 260 12.94 -6.62 6.57
CA GLU A 260 14.08 -5.73 6.32
C GLU A 260 15.41 -6.41 5.99
N LYS A 261 15.58 -7.70 6.31
CA LYS A 261 16.86 -8.37 6.06
C LYS A 261 17.06 -8.62 4.56
N PHE A 262 18.30 -8.42 4.11
CA PHE A 262 18.74 -8.66 2.72
C PHE A 262 17.99 -7.84 1.66
N GLN A 263 17.59 -6.61 2.00
CA GLN A 263 16.96 -5.67 1.08
C GLN A 263 18.01 -4.74 0.46
N ASP A 264 18.13 -4.74 -0.87
CA ASP A 264 19.12 -3.92 -1.59
C ASP A 264 18.90 -2.41 -1.34
N LEU A 265 17.63 -1.99 -1.23
CA LEU A 265 17.24 -0.63 -0.85
C LEU A 265 17.79 -0.19 0.53
N LEU A 266 17.97 -1.11 1.47
CA LEU A 266 18.54 -0.83 2.80
C LEU A 266 20.06 -1.03 2.87
N LEU A 267 20.62 -1.93 2.05
CA LEU A 267 22.05 -2.24 2.05
C LEU A 267 22.88 -1.17 1.33
N TYR A 268 22.32 -0.54 0.30
CA TYR A 268 23.00 0.45 -0.52
C TYR A 268 22.13 1.71 -0.65
N PRO A 269 22.00 2.51 0.42
CA PRO A 269 21.28 3.78 0.38
C PRO A 269 22.03 4.80 -0.47
N HIS A 270 21.35 5.89 -0.85
CA HIS A 270 21.97 6.97 -1.60
C HIS A 270 22.99 7.73 -0.73
N ASN A 271 24.12 8.16 -1.32
CA ASN A 271 25.22 8.80 -0.58
C ASN A 271 24.81 10.10 0.12
N ALA A 272 23.77 10.79 -0.39
CA ALA A 272 23.24 12.01 0.22
C ALA A 272 22.25 11.74 1.37
N GLY A 273 22.07 10.48 1.77
CA GLY A 273 20.99 10.04 2.64
C GLY A 273 19.75 9.64 1.83
N GLY A 274 18.87 8.85 2.45
CA GLY A 274 17.66 8.34 1.82
C GLY A 274 17.87 7.08 0.96
N PHE A 275 16.77 6.57 0.41
CA PHE A 275 16.81 5.44 -0.51
C PHE A 275 17.41 5.85 -1.85
N ASP A 276 18.13 4.93 -2.49
CA ASP A 276 18.49 5.08 -3.90
C ASP A 276 17.25 4.85 -4.77
N PHE A 277 16.45 5.91 -4.93
CA PHE A 277 15.14 5.87 -5.56
C PHE A 277 15.19 5.52 -7.06
N ASP A 278 16.33 5.80 -7.72
CA ASP A 278 16.58 5.42 -9.11
C ASP A 278 16.45 3.90 -9.34
N LYS A 279 16.67 3.09 -8.29
CA LYS A 279 16.43 1.64 -8.33
C LYS A 279 14.97 1.28 -8.63
N LEU A 280 14.00 2.14 -8.29
CA LEU A 280 12.58 1.91 -8.54
C LEU A 280 12.11 2.52 -9.86
N ILE A 281 12.62 3.69 -10.26
CA ILE A 281 12.12 4.43 -11.43
C ILE A 281 12.97 4.29 -12.69
N ASN A 282 14.28 4.01 -12.55
CA ASN A 282 15.22 3.87 -13.66
C ASN A 282 16.35 2.88 -13.35
N PRO A 283 16.02 1.58 -13.14
CA PRO A 283 16.98 0.62 -12.64
C PRO A 283 18.08 0.30 -13.65
N ARG A 284 19.33 0.53 -13.26
CA ARG A 284 20.51 0.13 -14.05
C ARG A 284 20.81 -1.36 -13.83
N LEU A 285 20.06 -2.23 -14.50
CA LEU A 285 20.14 -3.69 -14.36
C LEU A 285 21.53 -4.31 -14.65
N LYS A 286 22.44 -3.59 -15.33
CA LYS A 286 23.84 -4.04 -15.54
C LYS A 286 24.61 -4.23 -14.23
N LEU A 287 24.17 -3.62 -13.12
CA LEU A 287 24.79 -3.76 -11.80
C LEU A 287 24.35 -5.02 -11.04
N LEU A 288 23.31 -5.73 -11.49
CA LEU A 288 22.82 -6.95 -10.84
C LEU A 288 23.59 -8.23 -11.24
N GLN A 289 24.54 -8.14 -12.19
CA GLN A 289 25.38 -9.28 -12.61
C GLN A 289 26.50 -9.65 -11.61
N GLY A 290 26.55 -8.98 -10.44
CA GLY A 290 27.63 -9.13 -9.46
C GLY A 290 27.31 -9.95 -8.21
N PHE A 291 26.10 -10.46 -8.03
CA PHE A 291 25.78 -11.26 -6.84
C PHE A 291 26.11 -12.74 -7.06
N PRO A 292 26.99 -13.35 -6.26
CA PRO A 292 27.24 -14.78 -6.33
C PRO A 292 25.96 -15.51 -5.91
N ILE A 293 25.35 -16.22 -6.86
CA ILE A 293 24.38 -17.27 -6.56
C ILE A 293 25.20 -18.37 -5.87
N CYS A 294 25.08 -18.50 -4.55
CA CYS A 294 25.64 -19.64 -3.85
C CYS A 294 25.04 -20.92 -4.46
N LYS A 295 25.92 -21.81 -4.94
CA LYS A 295 25.57 -23.16 -5.39
C LYS A 295 25.20 -24.05 -4.22
#